data_AF-A0A099Z2B5-F1
#
_entry.id   AF-A0A099Z2B5-F1
#
_cell.length_a   1.000
_cell.length_b   1.000
_cell.length_c   1.000
_cell.angle_alpha   90.00
_cell.angle_beta   90.00
_cell.angle_gamma   90.00
#
_symmetry.space_group_name_H-M   'P 1'
#
loop_
_entity.id
_entity.type
_entity.pdbx_description
1 polymer ?
#
loop_
_entity_poly.entity_id
_entity_poly.type
_entity_poly.pdbx_seq_one_letter_code
_entity_poly.pdbx_strand_id
1 'polypeptide(L)'
;RDYSLVTASCGFGKDFRKGILKKGMCYGDDACFVARHRSADVLGVADGVGGWRDYGVDPSQFSGTLMRTCERLVKEGRFVPSNPVGILTAGYCELLQNKVPLLGSSTACIVVLDRTSHRLHTANLGDSGFLVVRGGEVVHRSDEQQHYFNTPFQLSIAPPEAEGVVLSD
;
A
#
# COMPACT_ATOMS: atom_id res chain seq x y z
N ARG A 1 0.04 19.71 24.59
CA ARG A 1 0.74 19.95 23.30
C ARG A 1 0.01 19.16 22.25
N ASP A 2 -0.56 19.82 21.24
CA ASP A 2 -1.09 19.11 20.07
C ASP A 2 0.10 18.59 19.25
N TYR A 3 0.25 17.27 19.19
CA TYR A 3 1.21 16.66 18.28
C TYR A 3 0.67 16.80 16.84
N SER A 4 1.43 17.45 15.98
CA SER A 4 1.18 17.50 14.54
C SER A 4 2.06 16.46 13.84
N LEU A 5 1.46 15.74 12.90
CA LEU A 5 2.21 14.87 12.02
C LEU A 5 2.83 15.73 10.90
N VAL A 6 4.15 15.64 10.75
CA VAL A 6 4.86 16.17 9.58
C VAL A 6 5.13 15.00 8.66
N THR A 7 4.65 15.08 7.42
CA THR A 7 4.84 14.04 6.42
C THR A 7 5.57 14.58 5.21
N ALA A 8 6.39 13.72 4.61
CA ALA A 8 7.01 13.91 3.31
C ALA A 8 6.92 12.59 2.56
N SER A 9 6.83 12.67 1.23
CA SER A 9 6.88 11.51 0.35
C SER A 9 7.80 11.82 -0.82
N CYS A 10 8.62 10.85 -1.20
CA CYS A 10 9.53 10.95 -2.32
C CYS A 10 9.73 9.55 -2.92
N GLY A 11 10.01 9.50 -4.21
CA GLY A 11 10.24 8.25 -4.92
C GLY A 11 10.73 8.51 -6.34
N PHE A 12 11.33 7.50 -6.94
CA PHE A 12 11.88 7.55 -8.29
C PHE A 12 11.41 6.31 -9.04
N GLY A 13 10.84 6.50 -10.24
CA GLY A 13 10.49 5.36 -11.09
C GLY A 13 11.76 4.67 -11.64
N LYS A 14 11.70 3.36 -11.83
CA LYS A 14 12.79 2.56 -12.41
C LYS A 14 13.08 2.94 -13.89
N ASP A 15 12.10 3.52 -14.59
CA ASP A 15 12.24 3.97 -15.98
C ASP A 15 12.20 5.50 -16.12
N PHE A 16 13.31 6.07 -16.62
CA PHE A 16 13.41 7.47 -17.05
C PHE A 16 12.80 7.74 -18.45
N ARG A 17 12.30 6.71 -19.14
CA ARG A 17 11.85 6.84 -20.55
C ARG A 17 10.35 7.16 -20.64
N LYS A 18 10.09 8.40 -21.06
CA LYS A 18 8.83 8.96 -21.59
C LYS A 18 7.59 8.86 -20.69
N GLY A 19 7.46 9.86 -19.83
CA GLY A 19 6.42 10.88 -20.03
C GLY A 19 4.97 10.48 -19.83
N ILE A 20 4.58 10.14 -18.60
CA ILE A 20 3.31 10.57 -18.01
C ILE A 20 3.60 10.95 -16.56
N LEU A 21 3.49 12.23 -16.21
CA LEU A 21 3.44 12.64 -14.80
C LEU A 21 2.20 11.98 -14.19
N LYS A 22 2.39 10.90 -13.44
CA LYS A 22 1.29 10.26 -12.71
C LYS A 22 0.80 11.25 -11.66
N LYS A 23 -0.49 11.56 -11.71
CA LYS A 23 -1.13 12.51 -10.79
C LYS A 23 -1.25 11.85 -9.40
N GLY A 24 -0.81 12.53 -8.35
CA GLY A 24 -0.88 12.03 -6.98
C GLY A 24 0.43 11.42 -6.49
N MET A 25 0.36 10.67 -5.39
CA MET A 25 1.50 10.09 -4.69
C MET A 25 1.93 8.73 -5.29
N CYS A 26 2.18 8.70 -6.61
CA CYS A 26 2.63 7.52 -7.36
C CYS A 26 4.04 7.74 -7.93
N TYR A 27 4.91 6.74 -7.81
CA TYR A 27 6.33 6.80 -8.19
C TYR A 27 6.73 5.56 -8.99
N GLY A 28 6.64 5.63 -10.32
CA GLY A 28 6.85 4.45 -11.16
C GLY A 28 5.73 3.42 -10.99
N ASP A 29 6.07 2.23 -10.50
CA ASP A 29 5.14 1.14 -10.18
C ASP A 29 4.64 1.21 -8.72
N ASP A 30 5.23 2.10 -7.92
CA ASP A 30 4.93 2.27 -6.51
C ASP A 30 3.83 3.32 -6.31
N ALA A 31 3.09 3.19 -5.22
CA ALA A 31 2.15 4.19 -4.78
C ALA A 31 2.16 4.33 -3.25
N CYS A 32 1.78 5.51 -2.77
CA CYS A 32 1.56 5.74 -1.36
C CYS A 32 0.39 6.69 -1.13
N PHE A 33 -0.04 6.81 0.12
CA PHE A 33 -0.96 7.85 0.55
C PHE A 33 -0.64 8.34 1.96
N VAL A 34 -1.10 9.55 2.27
CA VAL A 34 -1.14 10.09 3.62
C VAL A 34 -2.54 10.63 3.86
N ALA A 35 -3.23 10.09 4.85
CA ALA A 35 -4.58 10.50 5.22
C ALA A 35 -4.64 10.92 6.69
N ARG A 36 -5.29 12.05 6.96
CA ARG A 36 -5.57 12.51 8.32
C ARG A 36 -7.07 12.39 8.58
N HIS A 37 -7.42 11.65 9.62
CA HIS A 37 -8.78 11.56 10.16
C HIS A 37 -8.78 12.14 11.59
N ARG A 38 -9.97 12.43 12.14
CA ARG A 38 -10.13 13.04 13.48
C ARG A 38 -9.39 12.25 14.57
N SER A 39 -9.47 10.92 14.50
CA SER A 39 -8.94 9.98 15.49
C SER A 39 -7.55 9.42 15.18
N ALA A 40 -7.06 9.53 13.93
CA ALA A 40 -5.81 8.90 13.53
C ALA A 40 -5.19 9.56 12.30
N ASP A 41 -3.87 9.47 12.20
CA ASP A 41 -3.13 9.70 10.96
C ASP A 41 -2.74 8.34 10.36
N VAL A 42 -2.92 8.17 9.06
CA VAL A 42 -2.69 6.90 8.36
C VAL A 42 -1.78 7.12 7.16
N LEU A 43 -0.77 6.28 7.03
CA LEU A 43 0.14 6.22 5.89
C LEU A 43 0.05 4.83 5.27
N GLY A 44 0.13 4.78 3.95
CA GLY A 44 0.20 3.52 3.23
C GLY A 44 1.19 3.58 2.09
N VAL A 45 1.87 2.45 1.83
CA VAL A 45 2.71 2.24 0.65
C VAL A 45 2.37 0.89 0.00
N ALA A 46 2.53 0.81 -1.31
CA ALA A 46 2.41 -0.42 -2.09
C ALA A 46 3.40 -0.40 -3.25
N ASP A 47 4.13 -1.50 -3.44
CA ASP A 47 5.02 -1.72 -4.58
C ASP A 47 4.32 -2.65 -5.58
N GLY A 48 4.04 -2.13 -6.78
CA GLY A 48 3.41 -2.88 -7.85
C GLY A 48 4.38 -3.89 -8.48
N VAL A 49 3.96 -5.15 -8.58
CA VAL A 49 4.83 -6.23 -9.08
C VAL A 49 5.13 -6.03 -10.57
N GLY A 50 6.39 -5.69 -10.88
CA GLY A 50 6.83 -5.34 -12.23
C GLY A 50 6.61 -6.41 -13.31
N GLY A 51 6.54 -7.69 -12.92
CA GLY A 51 6.38 -8.82 -13.85
C GLY A 51 5.07 -8.79 -14.65
N TRP A 52 4.04 -8.09 -14.17
CA TRP A 52 2.79 -7.89 -14.91
C TRP A 52 2.97 -7.16 -16.26
N ARG A 53 4.06 -6.41 -16.41
CA ARG A 53 4.39 -5.70 -17.65
C ARG A 53 4.60 -6.64 -18.83
N ASP A 54 5.12 -7.85 -18.59
CA ASP A 54 5.33 -8.87 -19.63
C ASP A 54 4.00 -9.39 -20.19
N TYR A 55 2.91 -9.21 -19.44
CA TYR A 55 1.53 -9.55 -19.83
C TYR A 55 0.74 -8.32 -20.34
N GLY A 56 1.41 -7.20 -20.57
CA GLY A 56 0.77 -5.95 -21.02
C GLY A 56 -0.05 -5.24 -19.95
N VAL A 57 0.09 -5.63 -18.68
CA VAL A 57 -0.59 -5.02 -17.53
C VAL A 57 0.35 -4.00 -16.88
N ASP A 58 -0.13 -2.77 -16.67
CA ASP A 58 0.65 -1.71 -16.00
C ASP A 58 0.63 -1.91 -14.47
N PRO A 59 1.76 -2.27 -13.83
CA PRO A 59 1.79 -2.61 -12.39
C PRO A 59 1.32 -1.46 -11.49
N SER A 60 1.54 -0.21 -11.93
CA SER A 60 1.16 0.97 -11.16
C SER A 60 -0.34 1.18 -11.02
N GLN A 61 -1.15 0.55 -11.88
CA GLN A 61 -2.60 0.67 -11.78
C GLN A 61 -3.11 -0.04 -10.53
N PHE A 62 -2.54 -1.21 -10.21
CA PHE A 62 -2.92 -1.98 -9.03
C PHE A 62 -2.54 -1.24 -7.75
N SER A 63 -1.24 -0.97 -7.55
CA SER A 63 -0.72 -0.27 -6.37
C SER A 63 -1.36 1.11 -6.19
N GLY A 64 -1.47 1.87 -7.27
CA GLY A 64 -2.08 3.21 -7.27
C GLY A 64 -3.56 3.20 -6.93
N THR A 65 -4.34 2.24 -7.43
CA THR A 65 -5.77 2.16 -7.12
C THR A 65 -5.99 1.66 -5.69
N LEU A 66 -5.22 0.67 -5.23
CA LEU A 66 -5.27 0.20 -3.85
C LEU A 66 -5.03 1.35 -2.85
N MET A 67 -3.94 2.11 -3.03
CA MET A 67 -3.62 3.23 -2.14
C MET A 67 -4.65 4.36 -2.16
N ARG A 68 -5.20 4.71 -3.33
CA ARG A 68 -6.29 5.70 -3.44
C ARG A 68 -7.56 5.23 -2.74
N THR A 69 -7.91 3.94 -2.86
CA THR A 69 -9.07 3.37 -2.19
C THR A 69 -8.89 3.38 -0.67
N CYS A 70 -7.73 2.94 -0.16
CA CYS A 70 -7.42 3.00 1.26
C CYS A 70 -7.45 4.45 1.80
N GLU A 71 -6.86 5.40 1.08
CA GLU A 71 -6.90 6.83 1.44
C GLU A 71 -8.34 7.33 1.58
N ARG A 72 -9.20 6.98 0.62
CA ARG A 72 -10.62 7.35 0.61
C ARG A 72 -11.36 6.75 1.79
N LEU A 73 -11.17 5.45 2.08
CA LEU A 73 -11.76 4.76 3.24
C LEU A 73 -11.38 5.44 4.56
N VAL A 74 -10.12 5.84 4.71
CA VAL A 74 -9.66 6.57 5.91
C VAL A 74 -10.31 7.95 6.02
N LYS A 75 -10.31 8.73 4.94
CA LYS A 75 -10.90 10.08 4.93
C LYS A 75 -12.41 10.07 5.21
N GLU A 76 -13.12 9.05 4.73
CA GLU A 76 -14.55 8.85 5.00
C GLU A 76 -14.84 8.26 6.40
N GLY A 77 -13.81 7.93 7.18
CA GLY A 77 -13.97 7.31 8.51
C GLY A 77 -14.45 5.85 8.45
N ARG A 78 -14.34 5.19 7.30
CA ARG A 78 -14.70 3.77 7.09
C ARG A 78 -13.55 2.84 7.51
N PHE A 79 -13.00 3.05 8.70
CA PHE A 79 -11.93 2.23 9.27
C PHE A 79 -11.94 2.25 10.80
N VAL A 80 -11.23 1.30 11.40
CA VAL A 80 -10.99 1.26 12.84
C VAL A 80 -9.48 1.45 13.08
N PRO A 81 -9.03 2.47 13.83
CA PRO A 81 -7.60 2.76 13.99
C PRO A 81 -6.76 1.59 14.49
N SER A 82 -7.31 0.75 15.36
CA SER A 82 -6.63 -0.43 15.89
C SER A 82 -6.58 -1.63 14.93
N ASN A 83 -7.22 -1.54 13.76
CA ASN A 83 -7.32 -2.62 12.77
C ASN A 83 -6.89 -2.15 11.36
N PRO A 84 -5.58 -1.96 11.11
CA PRO A 84 -5.05 -1.60 9.80
C PRO A 84 -5.29 -2.67 8.74
N VAL A 85 -5.37 -3.96 9.12
CA VAL A 85 -5.75 -5.05 8.21
C VAL A 85 -7.12 -4.78 7.61
N GLY A 86 -8.09 -4.27 8.39
CA GLY A 86 -9.40 -3.90 7.90
C GLY A 86 -9.39 -2.82 6.79
N ILE A 87 -8.42 -1.91 6.80
CA ILE A 87 -8.26 -0.91 5.73
C ILE A 87 -7.82 -1.59 4.43
N LEU A 88 -6.85 -2.51 4.52
CA LEU A 88 -6.36 -3.27 3.37
C LEU A 88 -7.43 -4.20 2.82
N THR A 89 -8.10 -4.98 3.67
CA THR A 89 -9.17 -5.91 3.26
C THR A 89 -10.31 -5.16 2.58
N ALA A 90 -10.81 -4.08 3.17
CA ALA A 90 -11.88 -3.29 2.56
C ALA A 90 -11.45 -2.66 1.22
N GLY A 91 -10.22 -2.15 1.16
CA GLY A 91 -9.65 -1.61 -0.08
C GLY A 91 -9.58 -2.66 -1.18
N TYR A 92 -9.02 -3.83 -0.87
CA TYR A 92 -8.90 -4.95 -1.79
C TYR A 92 -10.26 -5.49 -2.25
N CYS A 93 -11.23 -5.63 -1.34
CA CYS A 93 -12.58 -6.04 -1.70
C CYS A 93 -13.27 -5.08 -2.67
N GLU A 94 -13.05 -3.76 -2.54
CA GLU A 94 -13.58 -2.80 -3.52
C GLU A 94 -12.89 -2.92 -4.88
N LEU A 95 -11.58 -3.23 -4.93
CA LEU A 95 -10.86 -3.48 -6.18
C LEU A 95 -11.45 -4.69 -6.94
N LEU A 96 -11.80 -5.77 -6.23
CA LEU A 96 -12.45 -6.95 -6.79
C LEU A 96 -13.83 -6.67 -7.40
N GLN A 97 -14.52 -5.62 -6.93
CA GLN A 97 -15.87 -5.26 -7.38
C GLN A 97 -15.88 -4.24 -8.53
N ASN A 98 -14.71 -3.85 -9.04
CA ASN A 98 -14.62 -2.92 -10.16
C ASN A 98 -15.23 -3.53 -11.43
N LYS A 99 -16.02 -2.71 -12.16
CA LYS A 99 -16.66 -3.11 -13.43
C LYS A 99 -15.65 -3.55 -14.50
N VAL A 100 -14.47 -2.93 -14.48
CA VAL A 100 -13.34 -3.31 -15.31
C VAL A 100 -12.33 -3.99 -14.38
N PRO A 101 -12.00 -5.28 -14.60
CA PRO A 101 -11.05 -6.00 -13.75
C PRO A 101 -9.70 -5.29 -13.71
N LEU A 102 -9.26 -4.94 -12.50
CA LEU A 102 -7.95 -4.37 -12.28
C LEU A 102 -6.95 -5.50 -12.08
N LEU A 103 -6.40 -6.00 -13.18
CA LEU A 103 -5.37 -7.03 -13.15
C LEU A 103 -4.07 -6.47 -12.57
N GLY A 104 -3.34 -7.30 -11.85
CA GLY A 104 -2.08 -6.90 -11.24
C GLY A 104 -1.93 -7.45 -9.83
N SER A 105 -0.79 -7.13 -9.22
CA SER A 105 -0.53 -7.40 -7.83
C SER A 105 0.39 -6.35 -7.22
N SER A 106 0.36 -6.24 -5.89
CA SER A 106 1.29 -5.40 -5.15
C SER A 106 1.50 -5.93 -3.73
N THR A 107 2.62 -5.54 -3.14
CA THR A 107 2.78 -5.53 -1.68
C THR A 107 1.84 -4.48 -1.07
N ALA A 108 1.74 -4.47 0.26
CA ALA A 108 1.08 -3.37 0.97
C ALA A 108 1.58 -3.22 2.41
N CYS A 109 1.93 -1.99 2.80
CA CYS A 109 2.24 -1.65 4.19
C CYS A 109 1.41 -0.45 4.62
N ILE A 110 0.59 -0.62 5.67
CA ILE A 110 -0.23 0.43 6.30
C ILE A 110 0.26 0.69 7.71
N VAL A 111 0.40 1.97 8.05
CA VAL A 111 0.76 2.45 9.39
C VAL A 111 -0.31 3.43 9.86
N VAL A 112 -0.89 3.15 11.03
CA VAL A 112 -1.91 3.98 11.68
C VAL A 112 -1.37 4.50 12.99
N LEU A 113 -1.28 5.82 13.11
CA LEU A 113 -1.02 6.51 14.37
C LEU A 113 -2.36 6.88 15.01
N ASP A 114 -2.81 6.09 15.98
CA ASP A 114 -4.04 6.34 16.73
C ASP A 114 -3.80 7.46 17.75
N ARG A 115 -4.45 8.60 17.55
CA ARG A 115 -4.33 9.79 18.41
C ARG A 115 -5.10 9.64 19.73
N THR A 116 -5.98 8.65 19.83
CA THR A 116 -6.81 8.37 21.00
C THR A 116 -6.09 7.44 21.97
N SER A 117 -5.55 6.33 21.47
CA SER A 117 -4.80 5.37 22.28
C SER A 117 -3.30 5.67 22.39
N HIS A 118 -2.80 6.60 21.59
CA HIS A 118 -1.37 6.90 21.45
C HIS A 118 -0.51 5.70 21.02
N ARG A 119 -1.09 4.82 20.19
CA ARG A 119 -0.44 3.61 19.69
C ARG A 119 -0.22 3.68 18.18
N LEU A 120 0.81 2.99 17.74
CA LEU A 120 1.04 2.69 16.33
C LEU A 120 0.45 1.30 16.04
N HIS A 121 -0.41 1.21 15.04
CA HIS A 121 -0.95 -0.05 14.53
C HIS A 121 -0.52 -0.22 13.09
N THR A 122 -0.05 -1.40 12.72
CA THR A 122 0.52 -1.65 11.39
C THR A 122 0.00 -2.93 10.77
N ALA A 123 -0.07 -2.97 9.45
CA ALA A 123 -0.29 -4.17 8.67
C ALA A 123 0.73 -4.17 7.53
N ASN A 124 1.52 -5.25 7.42
CA ASN A 124 2.51 -5.43 6.36
C ASN A 124 2.21 -6.73 5.62
N LEU A 125 2.13 -6.65 4.29
CA LEU A 125 2.04 -7.76 3.37
C LEU A 125 3.13 -7.61 2.31
N GLY A 126 4.02 -8.59 2.23
CA GLY A 126 5.18 -8.58 1.34
C GLY A 126 6.43 -8.02 2.00
N ASP A 127 7.37 -7.52 1.18
CA ASP A 127 8.67 -6.99 1.59
C ASP A 127 8.75 -5.45 1.59
N SER A 128 7.60 -4.79 1.45
CA SER A 128 7.45 -3.42 1.96
C SER A 128 7.63 -3.39 3.48
N GLY A 129 7.71 -2.20 4.05
CA GLY A 129 7.90 -2.11 5.50
C GLY A 129 7.96 -0.71 6.07
N PHE A 130 8.20 -0.66 7.38
CA PHE A 130 8.35 0.58 8.14
C PHE A 130 9.41 0.45 9.23
N LEU A 131 9.93 1.62 9.64
CA LEU A 131 10.88 1.77 10.74
C LEU A 131 10.33 2.78 11.74
N VAL A 132 10.52 2.51 13.04
CA VAL A 132 10.25 3.48 14.10
C VAL A 132 11.60 3.91 14.68
N VAL A 133 11.92 5.20 14.52
CA VAL A 133 13.14 5.80 15.06
C VAL A 133 12.78 6.69 16.24
N ARG A 134 13.46 6.54 17.38
CA ARG A 134 13.24 7.35 18.59
C ARG A 134 14.59 7.63 19.26
N GLY A 135 14.90 8.91 19.45
CA GLY A 135 16.17 9.31 20.09
C GLY A 135 17.41 8.97 19.26
N GLY A 136 17.30 8.93 17.93
CA GLY A 136 18.40 8.55 17.02
C GLY A 136 18.51 7.05 16.76
N GLU A 137 17.77 6.21 17.50
CA GLU A 137 17.86 4.75 17.42
C GLU A 137 16.63 4.13 16.73
N VAL A 138 16.86 3.04 16.00
CA VAL A 138 15.78 2.22 15.44
C VAL A 138 15.21 1.35 16.57
N VAL A 139 14.01 1.69 17.04
CA VAL A 139 13.33 0.95 18.13
C VAL A 139 12.40 -0.15 17.59
N HIS A 140 12.06 -0.12 16.32
CA HIS A 140 11.29 -1.16 15.65
C HIS A 140 11.51 -1.15 14.14
N ARG A 141 11.50 -2.34 13.54
CA ARG A 141 11.54 -2.60 12.10
C ARG A 141 10.49 -3.67 11.80
N SER A 142 9.69 -3.47 10.76
CA SER A 142 8.78 -4.51 10.27
C SER A 142 9.55 -5.70 9.72
N ASP A 143 9.01 -6.89 9.91
CA ASP A 143 9.51 -8.09 9.23
C ASP A 143 9.03 -8.12 7.78
N GLU A 144 9.95 -8.45 6.87
CA GLU A 144 9.66 -8.71 5.46
C GLU A 144 8.99 -10.08 5.31
N GLN A 145 8.02 -10.20 4.40
CA GLN A 145 7.32 -11.44 4.10
C GLN A 145 7.59 -11.85 2.66
N GLN A 146 8.28 -12.97 2.47
CA GLN A 146 8.61 -13.51 1.14
C GLN A 146 8.43 -15.03 1.12
N HIS A 147 8.03 -15.57 -0.04
CA HIS A 147 8.03 -17.02 -0.30
C HIS A 147 9.44 -17.54 -0.56
N TYR A 148 10.19 -16.81 -1.39
CA TYR A 148 11.59 -17.03 -1.73
C TYR A 148 12.26 -15.68 -2.00
N PHE A 149 13.58 -15.68 -2.20
CA PHE A 149 14.32 -14.47 -2.55
C PHE A 149 13.65 -13.71 -3.69
N ASN A 150 13.34 -12.43 -3.47
CA ASN A 150 12.72 -11.53 -4.44
C ASN A 150 11.32 -11.97 -4.93
N THR A 151 10.59 -12.74 -4.10
CA THR A 151 9.19 -13.16 -4.34
C THR A 151 8.33 -12.86 -3.11
N PRO A 152 7.91 -11.59 -2.93
CA PRO A 152 7.13 -11.18 -1.76
C PRO A 152 5.69 -11.69 -1.79
N PHE A 153 5.12 -11.82 -0.60
CA PHE A 153 3.68 -11.97 -0.43
C PHE A 153 2.94 -10.77 -1.04
N GLN A 154 1.81 -11.00 -1.70
CA GLN A 154 1.14 -9.96 -2.47
C GLN A 154 -0.37 -10.14 -2.57
N LEU A 155 -1.09 -9.00 -2.57
CA LEU A 155 -2.47 -8.96 -3.02
C LEU A 155 -2.47 -9.04 -4.55
N SER A 156 -3.30 -9.90 -5.12
CA SER A 156 -3.27 -10.17 -6.56
C SER A 156 -4.67 -10.40 -7.12
N ILE A 157 -4.96 -9.76 -8.26
CA ILE A 157 -6.15 -10.02 -9.07
C ILE A 157 -5.68 -10.62 -10.39
N ALA A 158 -5.90 -11.92 -10.54
CA ALA A 158 -5.55 -12.66 -11.75
C ALA A 158 -6.68 -12.62 -12.79
N PRO A 159 -6.36 -12.78 -14.08
CA PRO A 159 -7.36 -13.09 -15.10
C PRO A 159 -8.12 -14.38 -14.71
N PRO A 160 -9.41 -14.52 -15.02
CA PRO A 160 -10.19 -15.72 -14.72
C PRO A 160 -9.57 -17.00 -15.28
N GLU A 161 -8.90 -16.91 -16.43
CA GLU A 161 -8.23 -18.02 -17.13
C GLU A 161 -6.91 -18.45 -16.45
N ALA A 162 -6.40 -17.65 -15.51
CA ALA A 162 -5.14 -17.86 -14.81
C ALA A 162 -5.31 -18.07 -13.28
N GLU A 163 -6.54 -18.27 -12.80
CA GLU A 163 -6.82 -18.64 -11.41
C GLU A 163 -6.07 -19.94 -11.06
N GLY A 164 -5.16 -19.87 -10.09
CA GLY A 164 -4.29 -20.97 -9.66
C GLY A 164 -2.90 -21.01 -10.31
N VAL A 165 -2.62 -20.18 -11.32
CA VAL A 165 -1.27 -20.02 -11.92
C VAL A 165 -0.53 -18.80 -11.35
N VAL A 166 -1.29 -17.83 -10.84
CA VAL A 166 -0.77 -16.62 -10.18
C VAL A 166 -0.77 -16.85 -8.67
N LEU A 167 0.35 -16.58 -8.00
CA LEU A 167 0.42 -16.57 -6.54
C LEU A 167 -0.43 -15.40 -6.01
N SER A 168 -1.41 -15.71 -5.16
CA SER A 168 -2.23 -14.75 -4.43
C SER A 168 -2.30 -15.21 -2.98
N ASP A 169 -1.93 -14.33 -2.06
CA ASP A 169 -1.87 -14.62 -0.62
C ASP A 169 -3.01 -13.99 0.18
#